data_AF-A0A9D1TRF7-F1
#
_entry.id   AF-A0A9D1TRF7-F1
#
_cell.length_a   1.000
_cell.length_b   1.000
_cell.length_c   1.000
_cell.angle_alpha   90.00
_cell.angle_beta   90.00
_cell.angle_gamma   90.00
#
_symmetry.space_group_name_H-M   'P 1'
#
loop_
_entity.id
_entity.type
_entity.pdbx_description
1 polymer ?
#
loop_
_entity_poly.entity_id
_entity_poly.type
_entity_poly.pdbx_seq_one_letter_code
_entity_poly.pdbx_strand_id
1 'polypeptide(L)'
;MVNGNTTDEARRYSLPARLLTEKRIPLWANYAFFALSLCFGGWYSMRGMLAQLVLYTDLPAGVSNFLCNEVTAFVLGGLMPFLVYFIVTRFTYRMMLAGGGRALGDQAYIFRIFYGAGYLVYGAFSMIYFAVPVLELYGEVIVRFIVMAAAVSLYVLFECLHGLPKRGRAVALYAYGLVFSAIYLVYCVAELFMMIGG
;
A
#
# COMPACT_ATOMS: atom_id res chain seq x y z
N MET A 1 38.98 -24.28 11.36
CA MET A 1 38.25 -23.03 11.61
C MET A 1 36.79 -23.26 11.30
N VAL A 2 35.93 -23.02 12.28
CA VAL A 2 34.56 -23.53 12.37
C VAL A 2 33.64 -22.82 11.37
N ASN A 3 33.19 -23.55 10.35
CA ASN A 3 32.02 -23.20 9.52
C ASN A 3 30.74 -23.48 10.32
N GLY A 4 30.47 -22.67 11.34
CA GLY A 4 29.38 -22.90 12.31
C GLY A 4 28.23 -21.89 12.28
N ASN A 5 28.26 -20.84 11.44
CA ASN A 5 27.35 -19.70 11.60
C ASN A 5 26.10 -19.69 10.70
N THR A 6 26.00 -20.53 9.67
CA THR A 6 24.86 -20.43 8.72
C THR A 6 23.61 -21.17 9.17
N THR A 7 23.76 -22.22 10.00
CA THR A 7 22.62 -23.05 10.44
C THR A 7 21.86 -22.48 11.64
N ASP A 8 22.51 -21.67 12.50
CA ASP A 8 21.89 -21.11 13.70
C ASP A 8 21.09 -19.82 13.43
N GLU A 9 21.49 -18.99 12.46
CA GLU A 9 20.69 -17.82 12.06
C GLU A 9 19.41 -18.24 11.30
N ALA A 10 19.47 -19.33 10.53
CA ALA A 10 18.32 -19.87 9.81
C ALA A 10 17.20 -20.42 10.74
N ARG A 11 17.53 -20.71 12.00
CA ARG A 11 16.56 -21.13 13.05
C ARG A 11 15.86 -19.97 13.75
N ARG A 12 16.32 -18.72 13.60
CA ARG A 12 15.74 -17.57 14.32
C ARG A 12 14.51 -16.94 13.67
N TYR A 13 14.26 -17.21 12.39
CA TYR A 13 13.22 -16.56 11.63
C TYR A 13 12.01 -17.47 11.46
N SER A 14 10.80 -16.95 11.69
CA SER A 14 9.56 -17.64 11.34
C SER A 14 9.53 -17.92 9.82
N LEU A 15 8.84 -18.97 9.39
CA LEU A 15 8.68 -19.32 7.97
C LEU A 15 8.36 -18.13 7.05
N PRO A 16 7.36 -17.26 7.37
CA PRO A 16 7.08 -16.09 6.54
C PRO A 16 8.23 -15.08 6.54
N ALA A 17 8.95 -14.91 7.66
CA ALA A 17 10.08 -14.00 7.71
C ALA A 17 11.24 -14.45 6.82
N ARG A 18 11.52 -15.77 6.78
CA ARG A 18 12.54 -16.34 5.91
C ARG A 18 12.22 -16.15 4.44
N LEU A 19 10.96 -16.35 4.06
CA LEU A 19 10.52 -16.20 2.66
C LEU A 19 10.79 -14.77 2.14
N LEU A 20 10.62 -13.78 3.01
CA LEU A 20 10.82 -12.36 2.72
C LEU A 20 12.31 -11.96 2.76
N THR A 21 13.07 -12.40 3.75
CA THR A 21 14.48 -12.04 3.89
C THR A 21 15.37 -12.77 2.88
N GLU A 22 15.08 -14.03 2.58
CA GLU A 22 15.80 -14.83 1.58
C GLU A 22 15.35 -14.51 0.14
N LYS A 23 14.40 -13.57 -0.05
CA LYS A 23 13.86 -13.16 -1.35
C LYS A 23 13.46 -14.35 -2.25
N ARG A 24 12.78 -15.35 -1.68
CA ARG A 24 12.40 -16.56 -2.42
C ARG A 24 11.37 -16.29 -3.52
N ILE A 25 10.63 -15.19 -3.43
CA ILE A 25 9.70 -14.78 -4.48
C ILE A 25 10.51 -14.02 -5.54
N PRO A 26 10.46 -14.44 -6.82
CA PRO A 26 11.18 -13.74 -7.86
C PRO A 26 10.67 -12.31 -8.01
N LEU A 27 11.57 -11.39 -8.32
CA LEU A 27 11.28 -9.96 -8.31
C LEU A 27 10.11 -9.57 -9.24
N TRP A 28 10.00 -10.21 -10.41
CA TRP A 28 8.90 -9.98 -11.34
C TRP A 28 7.54 -10.36 -10.75
N ALA A 29 7.47 -11.45 -9.96
CA ALA A 29 6.24 -11.89 -9.32
C ALA A 29 5.85 -10.94 -8.18
N ASN A 30 6.84 -10.41 -7.44
CA ASN A 30 6.62 -9.37 -6.44
C ASN A 30 6.02 -8.09 -7.06
N TYR A 31 6.55 -7.64 -8.20
CA TYR A 31 6.00 -6.50 -8.94
C TYR A 31 4.59 -6.77 -9.49
N ALA A 32 4.37 -7.95 -10.07
CA ALA A 32 3.05 -8.33 -10.59
C ALA A 32 2.01 -8.37 -9.45
N PHE A 33 2.33 -9.03 -8.34
CA PHE A 33 1.49 -9.07 -7.15
C PHE A 33 1.17 -7.66 -6.64
N PHE A 34 2.19 -6.83 -6.50
CA PHE A 34 2.05 -5.46 -6.04
C PHE A 34 1.14 -4.65 -6.96
N ALA A 35 1.42 -4.62 -8.27
CA ALA A 35 0.63 -3.86 -9.24
C ALA A 35 -0.82 -4.31 -9.28
N LEU A 36 -1.08 -5.63 -9.35
CA LEU A 36 -2.44 -6.17 -9.38
C LEU A 36 -3.21 -5.85 -8.10
N SER A 37 -2.55 -5.91 -6.94
CA SER A 37 -3.17 -5.61 -5.66
C SER A 37 -3.53 -4.13 -5.55
N LEU A 38 -2.65 -3.22 -5.99
CA LEU A 38 -2.95 -1.78 -6.04
C LEU A 38 -4.15 -1.49 -6.96
N CYS A 39 -4.15 -2.08 -8.16
CA CYS A 39 -5.24 -1.92 -9.12
C CYS A 39 -6.56 -2.42 -8.53
N PHE A 40 -6.56 -3.62 -7.94
CA PHE A 40 -7.75 -4.21 -7.33
C PHE A 40 -8.29 -3.38 -6.17
N GLY A 41 -7.41 -2.90 -5.28
CA GLY A 41 -7.84 -2.08 -4.16
C GLY A 41 -8.39 -0.71 -4.55
N GLY A 42 -7.88 -0.08 -5.63
CA GLY A 42 -8.37 1.21 -6.11
C GLY A 42 -9.48 1.14 -7.17
N TRP A 43 -9.79 -0.05 -7.68
CA TRP A 43 -10.72 -0.24 -8.80
C TRP A 43 -12.12 0.32 -8.53
N TYR A 44 -12.70 -0.01 -7.38
CA TYR A 44 -14.06 0.40 -7.04
C TYR A 44 -14.21 1.93 -6.98
N SER A 45 -13.32 2.61 -6.25
CA SER A 45 -13.29 4.08 -6.15
C SER A 45 -13.10 4.74 -7.52
N MET A 46 -12.18 4.22 -8.32
CA MET A 46 -11.89 4.77 -9.65
C MET A 46 -13.09 4.63 -10.59
N ARG A 47 -13.84 3.54 -10.48
CA ARG A 47 -15.07 3.35 -11.23
C ARG A 47 -16.10 4.43 -10.88
N GLY A 48 -16.29 4.74 -9.59
CA GLY A 48 -17.17 5.83 -9.15
C GLY A 48 -16.71 7.20 -9.67
N MET A 49 -15.41 7.50 -9.56
CA MET A 49 -14.82 8.74 -10.03
C MET A 49 -14.96 8.94 -11.55
N LEU A 50 -14.70 7.91 -12.35
CA LEU A 50 -14.83 7.98 -13.81
C LEU A 50 -16.29 8.12 -14.25
N ALA A 51 -17.22 7.46 -13.55
CA ALA A 51 -18.65 7.64 -13.80
C ALA A 51 -19.10 9.08 -13.52
N GLN A 52 -18.66 9.68 -12.41
CA GLN A 52 -18.93 11.09 -12.10
C GLN A 52 -18.31 12.02 -13.15
N LEU A 53 -17.07 11.80 -13.54
CA LEU A 53 -16.40 12.62 -14.57
C LEU A 53 -17.19 12.64 -15.87
N VAL A 54 -17.69 11.47 -16.31
CA VAL A 54 -18.53 11.36 -17.51
C VAL A 54 -19.88 12.02 -17.34
N LEU A 55 -20.49 11.95 -16.15
CA LEU A 55 -21.79 12.60 -15.88
C LEU A 55 -21.70 14.13 -15.87
N TYR A 56 -20.60 14.70 -15.38
CA TYR A 56 -20.42 16.15 -15.22
C TYR A 56 -19.64 16.81 -16.36
N THR A 57 -19.15 16.04 -17.33
CA THR A 57 -18.38 16.56 -18.46
C THR A 57 -19.02 16.11 -19.77
N ASP A 58 -19.30 17.04 -20.68
CA ASP A 58 -19.82 16.74 -22.02
C ASP A 58 -18.74 16.11 -22.90
N LEU A 59 -18.41 14.84 -22.61
CA LEU A 59 -17.38 14.08 -23.32
C LEU A 59 -17.96 13.39 -24.57
N PRO A 60 -17.19 13.29 -25.66
CA PRO A 60 -17.57 12.49 -26.81
C PRO A 60 -17.86 11.03 -26.44
N ALA A 61 -18.84 10.40 -27.09
CA ALA A 61 -19.29 9.04 -26.78
C ALA A 61 -18.15 7.99 -26.78
N GLY A 62 -17.18 8.11 -27.70
CA GLY A 62 -16.02 7.22 -27.74
C GLY A 62 -15.13 7.33 -26.50
N VAL A 63 -14.96 8.53 -25.95
CA VAL A 63 -14.16 8.79 -24.75
C VAL A 63 -14.90 8.33 -23.50
N SER A 64 -16.20 8.63 -23.42
CA SER A 64 -17.08 8.15 -22.35
C SER A 64 -17.05 6.62 -22.22
N ASN A 65 -17.23 5.89 -23.34
CA ASN A 65 -17.20 4.43 -23.35
C ASN A 65 -15.83 3.86 -22.94
N PHE A 66 -14.73 4.54 -23.28
CA PHE A 66 -13.40 4.13 -22.87
C PHE A 66 -13.16 4.33 -21.36
N LEU A 67 -13.61 5.45 -20.79
CA LEU A 67 -13.45 5.77 -19.37
C LEU A 67 -14.36 4.91 -18.48
N CYS A 68 -15.58 4.63 -18.92
CA CYS A 68 -16.51 3.76 -18.20
C CYS A 68 -16.21 2.25 -18.34
N ASN A 69 -15.09 1.88 -18.96
CA ASN A 69 -14.66 0.48 -19.08
C ASN A 69 -14.00 0.00 -17.76
N GLU A 70 -14.40 -1.18 -17.29
CA GLU A 70 -13.86 -1.79 -16.08
C GLU A 70 -12.35 -2.03 -16.13
N VAL A 71 -11.79 -2.33 -17.30
CA VAL A 71 -10.33 -2.48 -17.47
C VAL A 71 -9.62 -1.15 -17.25
N THR A 72 -10.19 -0.06 -17.78
CA THR A 72 -9.65 1.30 -17.61
C THR A 72 -9.72 1.70 -16.14
N ALA A 73 -10.86 1.50 -15.49
CA ALA A 73 -11.03 1.77 -14.06
C ALA A 73 -10.06 0.94 -13.20
N PHE A 74 -9.82 -0.32 -13.54
CA PHE A 74 -8.89 -1.20 -12.82
C PHE A 74 -7.45 -0.69 -12.92
N VAL A 75 -6.99 -0.38 -14.13
CA VAL A 75 -5.61 0.10 -14.36
C VAL A 75 -5.41 1.48 -13.72
N LEU A 76 -6.34 2.41 -13.90
CA LEU A 76 -6.25 3.75 -13.31
C LEU A 76 -6.39 3.72 -11.79
N GLY A 77 -7.17 2.78 -11.24
CA GLY A 77 -7.33 2.59 -9.81
C GLY A 77 -6.02 2.33 -9.07
N GLY A 78 -5.02 1.76 -9.75
CA GLY A 78 -3.69 1.55 -9.19
C GLY A 78 -2.82 2.81 -9.09
N LEU A 79 -3.13 3.88 -9.80
CA LEU A 79 -2.27 5.08 -9.90
C LEU A 79 -2.13 5.83 -8.58
N MET A 80 -3.25 6.14 -7.92
CA MET A 80 -3.22 6.87 -6.65
C MET A 80 -2.53 6.07 -5.53
N PRO A 81 -2.85 4.78 -5.31
CA PRO A 81 -2.09 3.91 -4.43
C PRO A 81 -0.58 3.86 -4.74
N PHE A 82 -0.22 3.79 -6.02
CA PHE A 82 1.17 3.77 -6.45
C PHE A 82 1.88 5.09 -6.10
N LEU A 83 1.22 6.23 -6.31
CA LEU A 83 1.75 7.55 -5.99
C LEU A 83 1.95 7.72 -4.48
N VAL A 84 1.00 7.26 -3.66
CA VAL A 84 1.14 7.22 -2.20
C VAL A 84 2.33 6.35 -1.80
N TYR A 85 2.42 5.14 -2.33
CA TYR A 85 3.58 4.26 -2.11
C TYR A 85 4.89 4.96 -2.47
N PHE A 86 4.96 5.62 -3.63
CA PHE A 86 6.16 6.29 -4.10
C PHE A 86 6.59 7.41 -3.15
N ILE A 87 5.65 8.24 -2.70
CA ILE A 87 5.90 9.31 -1.74
C ILE A 87 6.37 8.74 -0.41
N VAL A 88 5.62 7.79 0.18
CA VAL A 88 5.96 7.17 1.46
C VAL A 88 7.38 6.64 1.41
N THR A 89 7.67 5.77 0.44
CA THR A 89 8.96 5.09 0.32
C THR A 89 10.12 6.05 0.07
N ARG A 90 9.91 7.14 -0.69
CA ARG A 90 10.95 8.13 -0.94
C ARG A 90 11.43 8.82 0.33
N PHE A 91 10.52 9.11 1.25
CA PHE A 91 10.84 9.78 2.51
C PHE A 91 11.25 8.78 3.61
N THR A 92 10.48 7.70 3.80
CA THR A 92 10.69 6.77 4.92
C THR A 92 11.96 5.95 4.76
N TYR A 93 12.32 5.51 3.55
CA TYR A 93 13.53 4.69 3.38
C TYR A 93 14.82 5.45 3.65
N ARG A 94 14.86 6.75 3.32
CA ARG A 94 16.01 7.61 3.65
C ARG A 94 16.17 7.76 5.16
N MET A 95 15.07 7.90 5.89
CA MET A 95 15.07 7.95 7.36
C MET A 95 15.45 6.60 7.98
N MET A 96 14.97 5.49 7.42
CA MET A 96 15.34 4.14 7.87
C MET A 96 16.83 3.85 7.70
N LEU A 97 17.43 4.28 6.59
CA LEU A 97 18.87 4.14 6.37
C LEU A 97 19.68 4.87 7.44
N ALA A 98 19.28 6.08 7.82
CA ALA A 98 19.92 6.82 8.91
C ALA A 98 19.81 6.08 10.25
N GLY A 99 18.75 5.29 10.45
CA GLY A 99 18.57 4.39 11.59
C GLY A 99 19.34 3.07 11.53
N GLY A 100 20.15 2.84 10.48
CA GLY A 100 20.88 1.58 10.27
C GLY A 100 20.01 0.46 9.68
N GLY A 101 18.97 0.81 8.93
CA GLY A 101 18.13 -0.14 8.19
C GLY A 101 18.82 -0.78 6.99
N ARG A 102 18.16 -1.78 6.41
CA ARG A 102 18.64 -2.54 5.23
C ARG A 102 18.83 -1.64 4.00
N ALA A 103 19.47 -2.18 2.95
CA ALA A 103 19.56 -1.51 1.67
C ALA A 103 18.15 -1.18 1.10
N LEU A 104 18.04 -0.07 0.36
CA LEU A 104 16.76 0.42 -0.19
C LEU A 104 16.00 -0.64 -1.00
N GLY A 105 16.72 -1.45 -1.78
CA GLY A 105 16.12 -2.50 -2.60
C GLY A 105 15.43 -3.59 -1.77
N ASP A 106 15.98 -3.90 -0.59
CA ASP A 106 15.45 -4.92 0.31
C ASP A 106 14.23 -4.38 1.05
N GLN A 107 14.31 -3.15 1.55
CA GLN A 107 13.18 -2.45 2.16
C GLN A 107 12.00 -2.34 1.17
N ALA A 108 12.29 -1.99 -0.09
CA ALA A 108 11.30 -1.91 -1.17
C ALA A 108 10.64 -3.26 -1.47
N TYR A 109 11.43 -4.32 -1.57
CA TYR A 109 10.91 -5.66 -1.85
C TYR A 109 9.92 -6.13 -0.76
N ILE A 110 10.29 -5.94 0.52
CA ILE A 110 9.49 -6.40 1.66
C ILE A 110 8.24 -5.52 1.81
N PHE A 111 8.40 -4.20 1.72
CA PHE A 111 7.28 -3.27 1.87
C PHE A 111 6.21 -3.49 0.82
N ARG A 112 6.57 -3.79 -0.44
CA ARG A 112 5.59 -4.11 -1.51
C ARG A 112 4.70 -5.29 -1.16
N ILE A 113 5.22 -6.28 -0.44
CA ILE A 113 4.39 -7.43 -0.05
C ILE A 113 3.36 -7.03 1.00
N PHE A 114 3.78 -6.32 2.05
CA PHE A 114 2.84 -5.86 3.09
C PHE A 114 1.84 -4.84 2.53
N TYR A 115 2.32 -3.85 1.80
CA TYR A 115 1.48 -2.80 1.21
C TYR A 115 0.54 -3.36 0.14
N GLY A 116 1.05 -4.25 -0.73
CA GLY A 116 0.23 -4.96 -1.71
C GLY A 116 -0.83 -5.84 -1.05
N ALA A 117 -0.47 -6.62 -0.02
CA ALA A 117 -1.43 -7.41 0.75
C ALA A 117 -2.50 -6.54 1.42
N GLY A 118 -2.12 -5.37 1.94
CA GLY A 118 -3.07 -4.38 2.47
C GLY A 118 -4.09 -3.94 1.42
N TYR A 119 -3.64 -3.57 0.22
CA TYR A 119 -4.55 -3.20 -0.88
C TYR A 119 -5.38 -4.37 -1.41
N LEU A 120 -4.86 -5.58 -1.39
CA LEU A 120 -5.62 -6.78 -1.74
C LEU A 120 -6.77 -7.01 -0.75
N VAL A 121 -6.48 -6.94 0.56
CA VAL A 121 -7.49 -7.06 1.61
C VAL A 121 -8.51 -5.93 1.51
N TYR A 122 -8.05 -4.70 1.31
CA TYR A 122 -8.94 -3.55 1.11
C TYR A 122 -9.84 -3.72 -0.11
N GLY A 123 -9.30 -4.15 -1.25
CA GLY A 123 -10.08 -4.46 -2.46
C GLY A 123 -11.11 -5.56 -2.22
N ALA A 124 -10.79 -6.57 -1.41
CA ALA A 124 -11.76 -7.60 -1.04
C ALA A 124 -12.89 -7.02 -0.18
N PHE A 125 -12.57 -6.11 0.75
CA PHE A 125 -13.59 -5.40 1.54
C PHE A 125 -14.44 -4.46 0.68
N SER A 126 -13.86 -3.80 -0.32
CA SER A 126 -14.63 -2.89 -1.18
C SER A 126 -15.63 -3.61 -2.08
N MET A 127 -15.47 -4.93 -2.29
CA MET A 127 -16.50 -5.74 -2.96
C MET A 127 -17.84 -5.75 -2.18
N ILE A 128 -17.81 -5.52 -0.87
CA ILE A 128 -19.02 -5.43 -0.03
C ILE A 128 -19.85 -4.20 -0.42
N TYR A 129 -19.22 -3.14 -0.95
CA TYR A 129 -19.92 -1.92 -1.35
C TYR A 129 -20.86 -2.15 -2.54
N PHE A 130 -20.64 -3.19 -3.35
CA PHE A 130 -21.62 -3.60 -4.36
C PHE A 130 -22.95 -4.06 -3.74
N ALA A 131 -22.89 -4.73 -2.60
CA ALA A 131 -24.09 -5.18 -1.90
C ALA A 131 -24.72 -4.04 -1.07
N VAL A 132 -23.90 -3.14 -0.52
CA VAL A 132 -24.35 -2.02 0.32
C VAL A 132 -23.62 -0.73 -0.07
N PRO A 133 -24.09 0.01 -1.09
CA PRO A 133 -23.41 1.20 -1.60
C PRO A 133 -23.28 2.34 -0.59
N VAL A 134 -24.19 2.43 0.38
CA VAL A 134 -24.14 3.46 1.44
C VAL A 134 -22.85 3.35 2.29
N LEU A 135 -22.25 2.15 2.36
CA LEU A 135 -20.97 1.96 3.05
C LEU A 135 -19.79 2.60 2.32
N GLU A 136 -19.89 2.89 1.03
CA GLU A 136 -18.83 3.53 0.25
C GLU A 136 -18.42 4.88 0.85
N LEU A 137 -19.41 5.72 1.18
CA LEU A 137 -19.23 7.11 1.61
C LEU A 137 -18.31 7.25 2.84
N TYR A 138 -18.33 6.27 3.74
CA TYR A 138 -17.52 6.27 4.97
C TYR A 138 -16.45 5.17 4.96
N GLY A 139 -16.75 4.05 4.30
CA GLY A 139 -15.90 2.88 4.23
C GLY A 139 -14.64 3.14 3.43
N GLU A 140 -14.73 3.91 2.35
CA GLU A 140 -13.58 4.16 1.48
C GLU A 140 -12.43 4.87 2.20
N VAL A 141 -12.73 5.77 3.14
CA VAL A 141 -11.71 6.49 3.91
C VAL A 141 -11.31 5.68 5.13
N ILE A 142 -12.28 5.26 5.96
CA ILE A 142 -12.02 4.66 7.27
C ILE A 142 -11.45 3.25 7.12
N VAL A 143 -12.08 2.38 6.31
CA VAL A 143 -11.63 1.00 6.14
C VAL A 143 -10.28 0.98 5.43
N ARG A 144 -10.09 1.80 4.40
CA ARG A 144 -8.79 1.95 3.74
C ARG A 144 -7.71 2.39 4.71
N PHE A 145 -7.98 3.39 5.55
CA PHE A 145 -7.02 3.83 6.57
C PHE A 145 -6.67 2.70 7.53
N ILE A 146 -7.66 2.01 8.10
CA ILE A 146 -7.43 0.94 9.09
C ILE A 146 -6.63 -0.21 8.46
N VAL A 147 -7.03 -0.69 7.29
CA VAL A 147 -6.37 -1.81 6.61
C VAL A 147 -4.94 -1.45 6.23
N MET A 148 -4.71 -0.26 5.68
CA MET A 148 -3.37 0.18 5.29
C MET A 148 -2.50 0.51 6.50
N ALA A 149 -3.07 1.08 7.57
CA ALA A 149 -2.36 1.34 8.82
C ALA A 149 -1.90 0.01 9.44
N ALA A 150 -2.76 -1.00 9.44
CA ALA A 150 -2.42 -2.35 9.89
C ALA A 150 -1.29 -2.96 9.03
N ALA A 151 -1.39 -2.87 7.70
CA ALA A 151 -0.37 -3.38 6.79
C ALA A 151 1.01 -2.70 6.99
N VAL A 152 1.02 -1.37 7.10
CA VAL A 152 2.25 -0.60 7.37
C VAL A 152 2.79 -0.90 8.76
N SER A 153 1.93 -1.03 9.77
CA SER A 153 2.34 -1.38 11.14
C SER A 153 2.96 -2.77 11.21
N LEU A 154 2.39 -3.74 10.48
CA LEU A 154 2.97 -5.09 10.37
C LEU A 154 4.34 -5.06 9.69
N TYR A 155 4.52 -4.24 8.65
CA TYR A 155 5.84 -4.01 8.05
C TYR A 155 6.85 -3.41 9.04
N VAL A 156 6.45 -2.37 9.79
CA VAL A 156 7.34 -1.72 10.77
C VAL A 156 7.70 -2.69 11.89
N LEU A 157 6.73 -3.49 12.37
CA LEU A 157 6.97 -4.53 13.36
C LEU A 157 7.94 -5.58 12.82
N PHE A 158 7.75 -6.01 11.56
CA PHE A 158 8.62 -6.94 10.89
C PHE A 158 10.07 -6.43 10.82
N GLU A 159 10.28 -5.18 10.40
CA GLU A 159 11.60 -4.55 10.34
C GLU A 159 12.21 -4.35 11.74
N CYS A 160 11.41 -3.97 12.74
CA CYS A 160 11.88 -3.86 14.13
C CYS A 160 12.39 -5.20 14.69
N LEU A 161 11.71 -6.31 14.35
CA LEU A 161 12.07 -7.65 14.82
C LEU A 161 13.26 -8.25 14.08
N HIS A 162 13.37 -8.01 12.77
CA HIS A 162 14.26 -8.80 11.90
C HIS A 162 15.31 -7.99 11.12
N GLY A 163 15.13 -6.67 10.97
CA GLY A 163 15.93 -5.84 10.06
C GLY A 163 16.67 -4.68 10.72
N LEU A 164 16.19 -4.17 11.86
CA LEU A 164 16.70 -2.95 12.48
C LEU A 164 17.46 -3.22 13.80
N PRO A 165 18.59 -2.52 14.03
CA PRO A 165 19.24 -2.49 15.33
C PRO A 165 18.33 -1.78 16.37
N LYS A 166 18.48 -2.11 17.65
CA LYS A 166 17.62 -1.57 18.74
C LYS A 166 17.52 -0.04 18.74
N ARG A 167 18.61 0.67 18.38
CA ARG A 167 18.67 2.14 18.29
C ARG A 167 17.87 2.71 17.11
N GLY A 168 17.72 1.98 16.01
CA GLY A 168 17.00 2.40 14.81
C GLY A 168 15.48 2.19 14.85
N ARG A 169 14.98 1.42 15.83
CA ARG A 169 13.54 1.07 15.93
C ARG A 169 12.65 2.28 16.16
N ALA A 170 13.07 3.20 17.03
CA ALA A 170 12.33 4.44 17.28
C ALA A 170 12.24 5.29 16.01
N VAL A 171 13.36 5.44 15.29
CA VAL A 171 13.41 6.20 14.03
C VAL A 171 12.46 5.60 12.99
N ALA A 172 12.41 4.27 12.84
CA ALA A 172 11.49 3.62 11.91
C ALA A 172 10.01 3.81 12.29
N LEU A 173 9.67 3.68 13.58
CA LEU A 173 8.33 3.96 14.09
C LEU A 173 7.90 5.40 13.83
N TYR A 174 8.76 6.38 14.11
CA TYR A 174 8.46 7.79 13.85
C TYR A 174 8.38 8.11 12.37
N ALA A 175 9.31 7.59 11.55
CA ALA A 175 9.33 7.85 10.12
C ALA A 175 8.05 7.33 9.44
N TYR A 176 7.66 6.08 9.71
CA TYR A 176 6.44 5.53 9.13
C TYR A 176 5.19 6.12 9.75
N GLY A 177 5.14 6.27 11.08
CA GLY A 177 3.98 6.83 11.76
C GLY A 177 3.68 8.25 11.31
N LEU A 178 4.69 9.12 11.22
CA LEU A 178 4.54 10.52 10.83
C LEU A 178 4.18 10.65 9.35
N VAL A 179 4.93 10.01 8.45
CA VAL A 179 4.68 10.12 7.00
C VAL A 179 3.32 9.52 6.63
N PHE A 180 2.95 8.37 7.23
CA PHE A 180 1.65 7.76 7.00
C PHE A 180 0.52 8.64 7.52
N SER A 181 0.64 9.17 8.75
CA SER A 181 -0.37 10.07 9.32
C SER A 181 -0.51 11.35 8.52
N ALA A 182 0.59 11.93 8.03
CA ALA A 182 0.56 13.15 7.22
C ALA A 182 -0.17 12.93 5.88
N ILE A 183 0.10 11.81 5.20
CA ILE A 183 -0.57 11.51 3.91
C ILE A 183 -2.05 11.24 4.12
N TYR A 184 -2.42 10.51 5.17
CA TYR A 184 -3.83 10.26 5.46
C TYR A 184 -4.57 11.49 5.95
N LEU A 185 -3.89 12.39 6.66
CA LEU A 185 -4.46 13.70 6.99
C LEU A 185 -4.78 14.49 5.72
N VAL A 186 -3.88 14.52 4.74
CA VAL A 186 -4.14 15.16 3.44
C VAL A 186 -5.31 14.51 2.72
N TYR A 187 -5.41 13.18 2.71
CA TYR A 187 -6.54 12.46 2.14
C TYR A 187 -7.87 12.80 2.83
N CYS A 188 -7.91 12.79 4.17
CA CYS A 188 -9.10 13.14 4.93
C CYS A 188 -9.52 14.59 4.68
N VAL A 189 -8.56 15.53 4.60
CA VAL A 189 -8.84 16.94 4.29
C VAL A 189 -9.40 17.08 2.87
N ALA A 190 -8.81 16.40 1.88
CA ALA A 190 -9.29 16.43 0.49
C ALA A 190 -10.71 15.88 0.36
N GLU A 191 -11.00 14.75 1.02
CA GLU A 191 -12.35 14.16 1.11
C GLU A 191 -13.35 15.10 1.78
N LEU A 192 -12.96 15.74 2.89
CA LEU A 192 -13.83 16.68 3.60
C LEU A 192 -14.18 17.90 2.73
N PHE A 193 -13.23 18.40 1.94
CA PHE A 193 -13.51 19.46 0.96
C PHE A 193 -14.44 18.98 -0.17
N MET A 194 -14.29 17.74 -0.63
CA MET A 194 -15.19 17.17 -1.64
C MET A 194 -16.62 16.97 -1.11
N MET A 195 -16.78 16.59 0.17
CA MET A 195 -18.09 16.46 0.80
C MET A 195 -18.79 17.80 1.06
N ILE A 196 -18.02 18.89 1.30
CA ILE A 196 -18.59 20.23 1.53
C ILE A 196 -18.90 20.95 0.21
N GLY A 197 -18.16 20.63 -0.86
CA GLY A 197 -18.31 21.25 -2.18
C GLY A 197 -19.31 20.57 -3.13
N GLY A 198 -19.91 19.44 -2.72
CA GLY A 198 -20.91 18.68 -3.48
C GLY A 198 -22.35 18.99 -3.10
#